data_AF-A0A432HVS7-F1
#
_entry.id   AF-A0A432HVS7-F1
#
_cell.length_a   1.000
_cell.length_b   1.000
_cell.length_c   1.000
_cell.angle_alpha   90.00
_cell.angle_beta   90.00
_cell.angle_gamma   90.00
#
_symmetry.space_group_name_H-M   'P 1'
#
loop_
_entity.id
_entity.type
_entity.pdbx_description
1 polymer ?
#
loop_
_entity_poly.entity_id
_entity_poly.type
_entity_poly.pdbx_seq_one_letter_code
_entity_poly.pdbx_strand_id
1 'polypeptide(L)' 'THYNLLKEMAEVDDRFCNASVAFDPDTGAPTYRLRYDIAGASSARAVASRMGMPQSIVDRSHALLERDDRQL' A
#
# COMPACT_ATOMS: atom_id res chain seq x y z
N THR A 1 8.51 -0.77 0.80
CA THR A 1 8.27 -1.38 2.12
C THR A 1 6.77 -1.44 2.42
N HIS A 2 6.32 -2.38 3.24
CA HIS A 2 4.92 -2.48 3.68
C HIS A 2 4.66 -1.81 5.05
N TYR A 3 5.69 -1.22 5.66
CA TYR A 3 5.56 -0.49 6.93
C TYR A 3 5.16 0.96 6.68
N ASN A 4 3.96 1.37 7.12
CA ASN A 4 3.45 2.73 6.92
C ASN A 4 4.24 3.79 7.69
N LEU A 5 4.59 3.53 8.95
CA LEU A 5 5.41 4.45 9.76
C LEU A 5 6.76 4.79 9.08
N LEU A 6 7.31 3.87 8.28
CA LEU A 6 8.54 4.15 7.53
C LEU A 6 8.29 5.08 6.33
N LYS A 7 7.09 5.06 5.74
CA LYS A 7 6.71 5.99 4.65
C LYS A 7 6.50 7.40 5.19
N GLU A 8 5.98 7.52 6.41
CA GLU A 8 5.76 8.79 7.12
C GLU A 8 7.07 9.51 7.47
N MET A 9 8.22 8.81 7.50
CA MET A 9 9.53 9.42 7.76
C MET A 9 9.88 10.57 6.81
N ALA A 10 9.46 10.49 5.54
CA ALA A 10 9.71 11.54 4.55
C ALA A 10 8.89 12.82 4.81
N GLU A 11 7.87 12.77 5.66
CA GLU A 11 7.08 13.94 6.07
C GLU A 11 7.67 14.64 7.30
N VAL A 12 8.46 13.92 8.11
CA VAL A 12 8.96 14.40 9.41
C VAL A 12 10.47 14.67 9.43
N ASP A 13 11.22 14.20 8.42
CA ASP A 13 12.68 14.37 8.34
C ASP A 13 13.16 14.47 6.89
N ASP A 14 13.72 15.63 6.52
CA ASP A 14 14.15 16.00 5.17
C ASP A 14 15.27 15.12 4.59
N ARG A 15 15.91 14.27 5.41
CA ARG A 15 16.90 13.29 4.93
C ARG A 15 16.27 12.10 4.23
N PHE A 16 14.94 11.94 4.34
CA PHE A 16 14.19 10.84 3.75
C PHE A 16 13.34 11.30 2.58
N CYS A 17 13.26 10.46 1.55
CA CYS A 17 12.39 10.67 0.38
C CYS A 17 11.70 9.34 0.05
N ASN A 18 10.42 9.42 -0.31
CA ASN A 18 9.65 8.27 -0.75
C ASN A 18 9.87 8.00 -2.24
N ALA A 19 9.90 6.72 -2.61
CA ALA A 19 9.76 6.32 -3.99
C ALA A 19 8.86 5.09 -4.11
N SER A 20 8.11 4.99 -5.20
CA SER A 20 7.17 3.89 -5.43
C SER A 20 7.18 3.42 -6.89
N VAL A 21 6.65 2.21 -7.10
CA VAL A 21 6.34 1.66 -8.42
C VAL A 21 4.84 1.37 -8.47
N ALA A 22 4.25 1.46 -9.66
CA ALA A 22 2.81 1.26 -9.85
C ALA A 22 2.50 -0.05 -10.58
N PHE A 23 1.26 -0.51 -10.42
CA PHE A 23 0.66 -1.52 -11.28
C PHE A 23 -0.29 -0.82 -12.26
N ASP A 24 -0.39 -1.38 -13.46
CA ASP A 24 -1.39 -1.00 -14.44
C ASP A 24 -2.80 -1.40 -13.92
N PRO A 25 -3.78 -0.49 -13.93
CA PRO A 25 -5.07 -0.73 -13.29
C PRO A 25 -5.95 -1.75 -14.03
N ASP A 26 -5.76 -1.91 -15.33
CA ASP A 26 -6.59 -2.78 -16.17
C ASP A 26 -6.06 -4.22 -16.16
N THR A 27 -4.74 -4.36 -16.21
CA THR A 27 -4.06 -5.66 -16.29
C THR A 27 -3.55 -6.15 -14.94
N GLY A 28 -3.35 -5.24 -13.98
CA GLY A 28 -2.65 -5.50 -12.73
C GLY A 28 -1.20 -5.93 -12.92
N ALA A 29 -0.58 -5.61 -14.07
CA ALA A 29 0.82 -5.88 -14.34
C ALA A 29 1.71 -4.78 -13.73
N PRO A 30 2.91 -5.10 -13.23
CA PRO A 30 3.85 -4.10 -12.77
C PRO A 30 4.27 -3.18 -13.93
N THR A 31 4.22 -1.87 -13.72
CA THR A 31 4.68 -0.88 -14.71
C THR A 31 6.20 -0.76 -14.76
N TYR A 32 6.89 -1.27 -13.72
CA TYR A 32 8.33 -1.15 -13.49
C TYR A 32 8.87 0.29 -13.60
N ARG A 33 8.01 1.29 -13.39
CA ARG A 33 8.38 2.71 -13.43
C ARG A 33 8.49 3.27 -12.02
N LEU A 34 9.66 3.83 -11.71
CA LEU A 34 9.90 4.51 -10.44
C LEU A 34 9.25 5.90 -10.43
N ARG A 35 8.59 6.23 -9.32
CA ARG A 35 7.98 7.53 -9.03
C ARG A 35 8.60 8.06 -7.75
N TYR A 36 9.33 9.17 -7.85
CA TYR A 36 9.91 9.86 -6.70
C TYR A 36 8.86 10.70 -5.97
N ASP A 37 9.15 11.01 -4.71
CA ASP A 37 8.38 11.87 -3.81
C ASP A 37 6.95 11.40 -3.54
N ILE A 38 6.65 10.12 -3.84
CA ILE A 38 5.32 9.55 -3.72
C ILE A 38 5.41 8.22 -2.97
N ALA A 39 4.78 8.19 -1.80
CA ALA A 39 4.56 6.96 -1.05
C ALA A 39 3.65 6.00 -1.83
N GLY A 40 4.07 4.74 -1.92
CA GLY A 40 3.26 3.70 -2.56
C GLY A 40 2.06 3.32 -1.69
N ALA A 41 0.88 3.23 -2.33
CA ALA A 41 -0.31 2.66 -1.72
C ALA A 41 -0.12 1.15 -1.53
N SER A 42 -0.52 0.64 -0.37
CA SER A 42 -0.50 -0.81 -0.10
C SER A 42 -1.82 -1.44 -0.52
N SER A 43 -1.80 -2.22 -1.61
CA SER A 43 -3.00 -2.84 -2.20
C SER A 43 -3.16 -4.31 -1.80
N ALA A 44 -2.85 -4.66 -0.54
CA ALA A 44 -2.82 -6.05 -0.07
C ALA A 44 -4.15 -6.79 -0.29
N ARG A 45 -5.28 -6.10 -0.08
CA ARG A 45 -6.63 -6.64 -0.28
C ARG A 45 -6.93 -6.94 -1.75
N ALA A 46 -6.62 -6.00 -2.65
CA ALA A 46 -6.82 -6.19 -4.09
C ALA A 46 -5.98 -7.38 -4.61
N VAL A 47 -4.75 -7.52 -4.11
CA VAL A 47 -3.90 -8.66 -4.43
C VAL A 47 -4.51 -9.96 -3.88
N ALA A 48 -4.96 -9.98 -2.63
CA ALA A 48 -5.59 -11.16 -2.03
C ALA A 48 -6.85 -11.61 -2.80
N SER A 49 -7.72 -10.68 -3.19
CA SER A 49 -8.88 -10.96 -4.05
C SER A 49 -8.45 -11.59 -5.38
N ARG A 50 -7.43 -11.05 -6.05
CA ARG A 50 -6.93 -11.60 -7.33
C ARG A 50 -6.32 -13.00 -7.18
N MET A 51 -5.77 -13.30 -6.00
CA MET A 51 -5.22 -14.63 -5.67
C MET A 51 -6.31 -15.64 -5.27
N GLY A 52 -7.60 -15.27 -5.31
CA GLY A 52 -8.72 -16.17 -5.05
C GLY A 52 -9.17 -16.22 -3.59
N MET A 53 -8.80 -15.23 -2.77
CA MET A 53 -9.32 -15.14 -1.42
C MET A 53 -10.85 -14.91 -1.43
N PRO A 54 -11.63 -15.62 -0.59
CA PRO A 54 -13.07 -15.43 -0.54
C PRO A 54 -13.43 -13.98 -0.20
N GLN A 55 -14.38 -13.40 -0.94
CA GLN A 55 -14.77 -12.00 -0.77
C GLN A 55 -15.20 -11.67 0.67
N SER A 56 -15.91 -12.59 1.33
CA SER A 56 -16.32 -12.44 2.73
C SER A 56 -15.16 -12.27 3.71
N ILE A 57 -13.99 -12.86 3.41
CA ILE A 57 -12.78 -12.71 4.21
C ILE A 57 -12.13 -11.35 3.94
N VAL A 58 -12.09 -10.92 2.68
CA VAL A 58 -11.58 -9.60 2.28
C VAL A 58 -12.44 -8.49 2.91
N ASP A 59 -13.76 -8.61 2.86
CA ASP A 59 -14.71 -7.66 3.44
C ASP A 59 -14.53 -7.57 4.96
N ARG A 60 -14.41 -8.72 5.65
CA ARG A 60 -14.14 -8.76 7.09
C ARG A 60 -12.83 -8.05 7.47
N SER A 61 -11.82 -8.05 6.58
CA SER A 61 -10.56 -7.35 6.81
C SER A 61 -10.68 -5.83 6.87
N HIS A 62 -11.75 -5.24 6.32
CA HIS A 62 -12.01 -3.80 6.45
C HIS A 62 -12.32 -3.42 7.90
N ALA A 63 -13.24 -4.14 8.52
CA ALA A 63 -13.67 -3.89 9.89
C ALA A 63 -12.57 -4.08 10.95
N LEU A 64 -11.51 -4.81 10.63
CA LEU A 64 -10.40 -5.07 11.55
C LEU A 64 -9.34 -3.97 11.55
N LEU A 65 -9.10 -3.32 10.41
CA LEU A 65 -8.03 -2.33 10.27
C LEU A 65 -8.41 -0.93 10.75
N GLU A 66 -9.70 -0.57 10.73
CA GLU A 66 -10.19 0.69 11.33
C GLU A 66 -9.88 0.82 12.83
N ARG A 67 -9.46 -0.26 13.48
CA ARG A 67 -9.12 -0.31 14.91
C ARG A 67 -7.63 -0.10 15.23
N ASP A 68 -6.73 -0.09 14.26
CA ASP A 68 -5.28 -0.23 14.50
C ASP A 68 -4.40 0.75 13.71
N ASP A 69 -4.95 1.85 13.18
CA ASP A 69 -4.14 2.89 12.54
C ASP A 69 -3.44 3.75 13.60
N ARG A 70 -2.11 3.56 13.70
CA ARG A 70 -1.20 4.45 14.42
C ARG A 70 -0.43 5.30 13.43
N GLN A 71 -0.32 6.59 13.71
CA GLN A 71 0.50 7.56 12.98
C GLN A 71 1.67 8.00 13.85
N LEU A 72 2.78 8.42 13.23
CA LEU A 72 3.90 9.08 13.91
C LEU A 72 3.55 10.47 14.44
#